data_AF-A0AA86VWA6-F1
#
_entry.id   AF-A0AA86VWA6-F1
#
_cell.length_a   1.000
_cell.length_b   1.000
_cell.length_c   1.000
_cell.angle_alpha   90.00
_cell.angle_beta   90.00
_cell.angle_gamma   90.00
#
_symmetry.space_group_name_H-M   'P 1'
#
loop_
_entity.id
_entity.type
_entity.pdbx_description
1 polymer ?
#
loop_
_entity_poly.entity_id
_entity_poly.type
_entity_poly.pdbx_seq_one_letter_code
_entity_poly.pdbx_strand_id
1 'polypeptide(L)'
;MPRPKTTTTPSSVALERNTPQLKSKSSLPSAFLPSHLPAASGMARNLGGLLALLFAASICGAATITGPVSDAHRSAASELFDGSFSSLEEAYEALRVFEILAIGNKPDVSATTCSKVVENLGSSSPKKDLFYALKVNGILKCKVNVDVLKDVVARLKATVNDASTLVDMYYSIGSLVLIKDQASDVDVLLSDADGTFHSIKTLSQSDGRWRYSSDNPESSTYAAGLALEALAGVISLASSEIDQSGVNTVKNDILKLFDSIEKYDDGTFYFDEKFVGGREHHGSLSTTSSVVRGVTASAAVISGKVNLPGDKVLGLAKFFLGIGIPGDAKDFFDQVESLALLENSKQDFHPIGTITS
;
A
#
# COMPACT_ATOMS: atom_id res chain seq x y z
N MET A 1 60.65 14.78 -10.74
CA MET A 1 59.74 15.94 -10.55
C MET A 1 58.65 15.56 -9.53
N PRO A 2 57.99 16.53 -8.85
CA PRO A 2 57.43 16.29 -7.52
C PRO A 2 55.94 15.91 -7.48
N ARG A 3 55.52 15.25 -6.38
CA ARG A 3 54.11 15.19 -5.97
C ARG A 3 53.65 16.54 -5.39
N PRO A 4 52.41 16.98 -5.64
CA PRO A 4 51.73 17.94 -4.77
C PRO A 4 51.50 17.34 -3.36
N LYS A 5 51.50 18.19 -2.34
CA LYS A 5 51.01 17.86 -0.99
C LYS A 5 49.60 18.43 -0.84
N THR A 6 48.67 17.67 -0.27
CA THR A 6 47.44 18.21 0.32
C THR A 6 47.62 18.33 1.83
N THR A 7 47.50 19.55 2.35
CA THR A 7 47.66 19.85 3.77
C THR A 7 46.27 19.99 4.41
N THR A 8 45.96 19.17 5.42
CA THR A 8 44.67 19.23 6.11
C THR A 8 44.82 20.01 7.42
N THR A 9 44.15 21.16 7.52
CA THR A 9 44.11 21.98 8.73
C THR A 9 42.77 21.77 9.45
N PRO A 10 42.74 21.42 10.75
CA PRO A 10 41.50 21.37 11.51
C PRO A 10 41.12 22.76 12.03
N SER A 11 39.88 23.20 11.76
CA SER A 11 39.30 24.39 12.37
C SER A 11 38.17 23.99 13.30
N SER A 12 38.45 23.96 14.60
CA SER A 12 37.43 23.80 15.64
C SER A 12 36.69 25.12 15.88
N VAL A 13 35.36 25.10 15.77
CA VAL A 13 34.49 26.18 16.27
C VAL A 13 33.61 25.58 17.37
N ALA A 14 33.82 26.02 18.59
CA ALA A 14 32.91 25.74 19.69
C ALA A 14 31.75 26.75 19.66
N LEU A 15 30.54 26.30 19.99
CA LEU A 15 29.39 27.18 20.20
C LEU A 15 28.84 26.97 21.63
N GLU A 16 28.63 28.07 22.34
CA GLU A 16 28.33 28.06 23.77
C GLU A 16 26.89 27.65 24.07
N ARG A 17 26.70 26.90 25.16
CA ARG A 17 25.38 26.46 25.64
C ARG A 17 24.88 27.39 26.76
N ASN A 18 24.27 28.51 26.38
CA ASN A 18 23.65 29.43 27.35
C ASN A 18 22.27 28.94 27.80
N THR A 19 22.04 28.89 29.12
CA THR A 19 20.83 28.32 29.74
C THR A 19 20.12 29.37 30.62
N PRO A 20 18.87 29.77 30.33
CA PRO A 20 18.09 30.63 31.22
C PRO A 20 17.33 29.81 32.29
N GLN A 21 17.72 29.99 33.55
CA GLN A 21 16.89 29.62 34.71
C GLN A 21 15.78 30.67 34.92
N LEU A 22 14.52 30.27 35.05
CA LEU A 22 13.45 31.16 35.53
C LEU A 22 12.65 30.52 36.67
N LYS A 23 12.37 31.34 37.69
CA LYS A 23 11.81 30.90 38.98
C LYS A 23 10.29 31.08 38.98
N SER A 24 9.54 30.11 39.52
CA SER A 24 8.16 30.31 39.95
C SER A 24 8.08 30.52 41.47
N LYS A 25 7.13 31.34 41.93
CA LYS A 25 6.84 31.58 43.36
C LYS A 25 5.46 32.21 43.50
N SER A 26 4.72 31.80 44.55
CA SER A 26 3.47 32.41 45.06
C SER A 26 2.26 32.38 44.09
N SER A 27 1.01 32.39 44.58
CA SER A 27 0.51 32.34 45.96
C SER A 27 -0.90 31.72 46.02
N LEU A 28 -1.30 31.29 47.22
CA LEU A 28 -2.63 30.74 47.53
C LEU A 28 -3.07 31.31 48.89
N PRO A 29 -4.26 31.90 49.04
CA PRO A 29 -4.84 32.29 50.33
C PRO A 29 -5.89 31.28 50.83
N SER A 30 -6.11 31.23 52.14
CA SER A 30 -6.87 30.14 52.80
C SER A 30 -8.13 30.61 53.54
N ALA A 31 -9.15 29.74 53.51
CA ALA A 31 -10.17 29.47 54.54
C ALA A 31 -11.07 30.59 55.10
N PHE A 32 -12.36 30.25 55.34
CA PHE A 32 -13.06 30.49 56.62
C PHE A 32 -14.30 29.57 56.76
N LEU A 33 -14.65 29.25 58.02
CA LEU A 33 -15.79 28.47 58.56
C LEU A 33 -16.16 29.13 59.92
N PRO A 34 -17.32 28.89 60.60
CA PRO A 34 -18.09 27.64 60.75
C PRO A 34 -19.59 27.83 60.35
N SER A 35 -20.69 27.22 60.85
CA SER A 35 -20.95 26.43 62.08
C SER A 35 -22.22 25.55 62.06
N HIS A 36 -22.20 24.50 62.90
CA HIS A 36 -23.33 23.80 63.55
C HIS A 36 -24.33 22.95 62.74
N LEU A 37 -25.05 22.12 63.50
CA LEU A 37 -25.72 20.85 63.17
C LEU A 37 -27.08 20.81 63.92
N PRO A 38 -28.11 20.08 63.45
CA PRO A 38 -28.19 18.65 63.80
C PRO A 38 -28.61 17.74 62.63
N ALA A 39 -28.57 16.42 62.87
CA ALA A 39 -28.75 15.40 61.83
C ALA A 39 -30.21 15.02 61.57
N ALA A 40 -30.50 14.70 60.31
CA ALA A 40 -31.64 13.88 59.88
C ALA A 40 -31.12 12.73 59.01
N SER A 41 -31.65 11.52 59.18
CA SER A 41 -31.17 10.32 58.47
C SER A 41 -31.86 10.15 57.11
N GLY A 42 -31.09 10.01 56.03
CA GLY A 42 -31.63 9.78 54.69
C GLY A 42 -30.58 9.61 53.60
N MET A 43 -30.41 8.36 53.13
CA MET A 43 -29.71 7.91 51.92
C MET A 43 -28.92 8.95 51.08
N ALA A 44 -27.69 9.27 51.49
CA ALA A 44 -26.70 9.83 50.58
C ALA A 44 -26.09 8.72 49.71
N ARG A 45 -26.54 8.58 48.45
CA ARG A 45 -25.80 7.96 47.32
C ARG A 45 -26.57 8.05 45.98
N ASN A 46 -26.17 9.01 45.12
CA ASN A 46 -26.00 8.83 43.66
C ASN A 46 -25.78 10.14 42.86
N LEU A 47 -25.90 11.33 43.48
CA LEU A 47 -25.80 12.60 42.73
C LEU A 47 -24.45 12.81 42.00
N GLY A 48 -23.36 12.19 42.48
CA GLY A 48 -22.06 12.18 41.78
C GLY A 48 -22.05 11.42 40.46
N GLY A 49 -22.92 10.41 40.29
CA GLY A 49 -23.04 9.65 39.04
C GLY A 49 -23.62 10.47 37.89
N LEU A 50 -24.55 11.39 38.19
CA LEU A 50 -25.16 12.24 37.17
C LEU A 50 -24.19 13.30 36.64
N LEU A 51 -23.33 13.85 37.50
CA LEU A 51 -22.24 14.74 37.09
C LEU A 51 -21.16 14.02 36.28
N ALA A 52 -20.81 12.78 36.64
CA ALA A 52 -19.90 11.95 35.84
C ALA A 52 -20.46 11.65 34.44
N LEU A 53 -21.76 11.38 34.32
CA LEU A 53 -22.43 11.17 33.03
C LEU A 53 -22.43 12.44 32.15
N LEU A 54 -22.58 13.63 32.74
CA LEU A 54 -22.50 14.89 31.98
C LEU A 54 -21.07 15.20 31.50
N PHE A 55 -20.03 14.84 32.26
CA PHE A 55 -18.65 14.89 31.75
C PHE A 55 -18.37 13.83 30.67
N ALA A 56 -18.96 12.63 30.76
CA ALA A 56 -18.84 11.61 29.72
C ALA A 56 -19.49 12.03 28.38
N ALA A 57 -20.57 12.83 28.43
CA ALA A 57 -21.17 13.44 27.23
C ALA A 57 -20.34 14.62 26.66
N SER A 58 -19.38 15.16 27.42
CA SER A 58 -18.57 16.33 27.04
C SER A 58 -17.26 15.97 26.31
N ILE A 59 -17.14 14.75 25.77
CA ILE A 59 -16.02 14.32 24.91
C ILE A 59 -16.52 14.01 23.49
N CYS A 60 -17.37 14.89 22.94
CA CYS A 60 -17.70 14.91 21.52
C CYS A 60 -17.03 16.14 20.87
N GLY A 61 -15.77 15.97 20.46
CA GLY A 61 -14.96 17.01 19.84
C GLY A 61 -13.57 16.49 19.50
N ALA A 62 -13.25 16.43 18.20
CA ALA A 62 -11.94 16.01 17.68
C ALA A 62 -11.42 14.62 18.09
N ALA A 63 -12.31 13.68 18.44
CA ALA A 63 -12.04 12.26 18.22
C ALA A 63 -12.25 11.93 16.73
N THR A 64 -11.35 12.41 15.88
CA THR A 64 -11.20 11.81 14.55
C THR A 64 -10.88 10.33 14.74
N ILE A 65 -11.53 9.45 13.98
CA ILE A 65 -11.12 8.05 13.94
C ILE A 65 -9.81 8.01 13.16
N THR A 66 -8.70 8.16 13.88
CA THR A 66 -7.37 7.93 13.35
C THR A 66 -7.26 6.44 13.06
N GLY A 67 -7.35 6.07 11.79
CA GLY A 67 -6.74 4.84 11.30
C GLY A 67 -5.21 4.89 11.46
N PRO A 68 -4.47 4.00 10.79
CA PRO A 68 -2.99 4.07 10.78
C PRO A 68 -2.46 5.43 10.27
N VAL A 69 -3.26 6.14 9.47
CA VAL A 69 -3.03 7.49 8.96
C VAL A 69 -3.26 8.56 10.04
N SER A 70 -2.21 9.29 10.39
CA SER A 70 -2.27 10.52 11.18
C SER A 70 -2.28 11.78 10.30
N ASP A 71 -2.61 12.95 10.86
CA ASP A 71 -2.58 14.21 10.10
C ASP A 71 -1.16 14.60 9.66
N ALA A 72 -0.11 14.09 10.34
CA ALA A 72 1.27 14.22 9.87
C ALA A 72 1.51 13.50 8.53
N HIS A 73 0.81 12.39 8.25
CA HIS A 73 0.84 11.76 6.92
C HIS A 73 0.14 12.64 5.88
N ARG A 74 -0.90 13.39 6.25
CA ARG A 74 -1.57 14.33 5.32
C ARG A 74 -0.67 15.52 4.99
N SER A 75 0.05 16.05 5.97
CA SER A 75 1.09 17.07 5.75
C SER A 75 2.21 16.53 4.85
N ALA A 76 2.80 15.37 5.20
CA ALA A 76 3.87 14.75 4.44
C ALA A 76 3.45 14.44 2.99
N ALA A 77 2.25 13.92 2.76
CA ALA A 77 1.72 13.75 1.40
C ALA A 77 1.59 15.09 0.66
N SER A 78 1.19 16.17 1.34
CA SER A 78 1.09 17.49 0.73
C SER A 78 2.46 18.08 0.39
N GLU A 79 3.51 17.73 1.15
CA GLU A 79 4.90 18.18 0.93
C GLU A 79 5.63 17.33 -0.13
N LEU A 80 5.47 16.00 -0.11
CA LEU A 80 6.14 15.04 -1.01
C LEU A 80 5.56 15.06 -2.43
N PHE A 81 4.31 15.48 -2.60
CA PHE A 81 3.61 15.56 -3.88
C PHE A 81 3.25 17.01 -4.29
N ASP A 82 3.93 18.03 -3.74
CA ASP A 82 3.76 19.42 -4.18
C ASP A 82 4.43 19.66 -5.55
N GLY A 83 3.63 19.82 -6.61
CA GLY A 83 4.11 20.28 -7.90
C GLY A 83 3.46 19.60 -9.11
N SER A 84 4.24 19.50 -10.19
CA SER A 84 3.83 18.90 -11.47
C SER A 84 4.53 17.57 -11.67
N PHE A 85 3.77 16.48 -11.69
CA PHE A 85 4.26 15.12 -11.90
C PHE A 85 5.04 14.97 -13.22
N SER A 86 6.25 14.43 -13.14
CA SER A 86 7.11 14.18 -14.29
C SER A 86 6.50 13.07 -15.16
N SER A 87 6.11 11.97 -14.52
CA SER A 87 5.55 10.75 -15.12
C SER A 87 4.05 10.59 -14.84
N LEU A 88 3.42 9.60 -15.50
CA LEU A 88 2.08 9.13 -15.14
C LEU A 88 2.09 8.20 -13.91
N GLU A 89 3.25 7.63 -13.57
CA GLU A 89 3.48 6.84 -12.36
C GLU A 89 3.36 7.72 -11.11
N GLU A 90 4.19 8.77 -11.00
CA GLU A 90 4.09 9.78 -9.94
C GLU A 90 2.67 10.38 -9.82
N ALA A 91 2.02 10.63 -10.96
CA ALA A 91 0.68 11.17 -10.99
C ALA A 91 -0.37 10.19 -10.41
N TYR A 92 -0.26 8.90 -10.70
CA TYR A 92 -1.10 7.89 -10.04
C TYR A 92 -0.80 7.84 -8.54
N GLU A 93 0.47 7.77 -8.16
CA GLU A 93 0.89 7.60 -6.77
C GLU A 93 0.37 8.77 -5.90
N ALA A 94 0.56 10.01 -6.35
CA ALA A 94 0.01 11.20 -5.71
C ALA A 94 -1.53 11.19 -5.63
N LEU A 95 -2.22 10.93 -6.74
CA LEU A 95 -3.68 10.94 -6.79
C LEU A 95 -4.30 9.87 -5.89
N ARG A 96 -3.67 8.69 -5.84
CA ARG A 96 -4.08 7.54 -5.02
C ARG A 96 -3.80 7.79 -3.54
N VAL A 97 -2.66 8.37 -3.20
CA VAL A 97 -2.39 8.87 -1.84
C VAL A 97 -3.44 9.91 -1.43
N PHE A 98 -3.72 10.92 -2.25
CA PHE A 98 -4.72 11.95 -1.92
C PHE A 98 -6.15 11.41 -1.83
N GLU A 99 -6.45 10.29 -2.47
CA GLU A 99 -7.71 9.55 -2.30
C GLU A 99 -7.75 8.79 -0.97
N ILE A 100 -6.76 7.94 -0.68
CA ILE A 100 -6.67 7.17 0.57
C ILE A 100 -6.63 8.08 1.80
N LEU A 101 -5.86 9.18 1.74
CA LEU A 101 -5.71 10.14 2.82
C LEU A 101 -6.86 11.16 2.92
N ALA A 102 -7.85 11.08 2.02
CA ALA A 102 -9.00 11.98 1.92
C ALA A 102 -8.63 13.48 1.88
N ILE A 103 -7.55 13.83 1.19
CA ILE A 103 -7.05 15.21 1.10
C ILE A 103 -7.94 15.99 0.12
N GLY A 104 -8.67 16.98 0.65
CA GLY A 104 -9.63 17.77 -0.13
C GLY A 104 -8.99 18.82 -1.04
N ASN A 105 -7.89 19.44 -0.62
CA ASN A 105 -7.17 20.45 -1.38
C ASN A 105 -6.21 19.78 -2.40
N LYS A 106 -6.75 19.01 -3.34
CA LYS A 106 -5.95 18.41 -4.41
C LYS A 106 -5.50 19.49 -5.40
N PRO A 107 -4.25 19.48 -5.89
CA PRO A 107 -3.82 20.38 -6.96
C PRO A 107 -4.60 20.09 -8.25
N ASP A 108 -5.01 21.12 -8.99
CA ASP A 108 -5.70 20.94 -10.27
C ASP A 108 -4.74 20.57 -11.40
N VAL A 109 -4.30 19.32 -11.34
CA VAL A 109 -3.48 18.67 -12.37
C VAL A 109 -4.33 18.13 -13.54
N SER A 110 -5.66 18.28 -13.47
CA SER A 110 -6.61 17.46 -14.23
C SER A 110 -6.44 17.59 -15.75
N ALA A 111 -6.42 18.81 -16.27
CA ALA A 111 -6.35 19.07 -17.71
C ALA A 111 -5.04 18.57 -18.33
N THR A 112 -3.89 18.95 -17.77
CA THR A 112 -2.56 18.55 -18.26
C THR A 112 -2.37 17.04 -18.16
N THR A 113 -2.82 16.43 -17.05
CA THR A 113 -2.67 14.99 -16.82
C THR A 113 -3.58 14.18 -17.74
N CYS A 114 -4.83 14.61 -17.95
CA CYS A 114 -5.72 13.97 -18.93
C CYS A 114 -5.20 14.10 -20.37
N SER A 115 -4.45 15.16 -20.71
CA SER A 115 -3.75 15.24 -21.99
C SER A 115 -2.68 14.14 -22.12
N LYS A 116 -1.80 13.98 -21.11
CA LYS A 116 -0.80 12.88 -21.08
C LYS A 116 -1.46 11.49 -21.16
N VAL A 117 -2.60 11.30 -20.50
CA VAL A 117 -3.38 10.04 -20.56
C VAL A 117 -3.86 9.77 -21.98
N VAL A 118 -4.56 10.70 -22.62
CA VAL A 118 -5.10 10.51 -23.98
C VAL A 118 -3.98 10.27 -25.00
N GLU A 119 -2.85 10.95 -24.86
CA GLU A 119 -1.64 10.74 -25.67
C GLU A 119 -1.06 9.32 -25.52
N ASN A 120 -0.96 8.79 -24.30
CA ASN A 120 -0.41 7.46 -24.04
C ASN A 120 -1.35 6.32 -24.46
N LEU A 121 -2.67 6.51 -24.37
CA LEU A 121 -3.63 5.52 -24.87
C LEU A 121 -3.69 5.51 -26.42
N GLY A 122 -3.63 6.69 -27.03
CA GLY A 122 -3.69 6.88 -28.49
C GLY A 122 -2.39 6.57 -29.24
N SER A 123 -1.32 6.17 -28.56
CA SER A 123 -0.01 5.91 -29.15
C SER A 123 0.56 4.54 -28.74
N SER A 124 1.73 4.19 -29.28
CA SER A 124 2.42 2.92 -28.99
C SER A 124 3.36 3.04 -27.78
N SER A 125 2.86 3.63 -26.68
CA SER A 125 3.64 3.79 -25.44
C SER A 125 4.13 2.46 -24.84
N PRO A 126 5.22 2.48 -24.04
CA PRO A 126 5.63 1.35 -23.22
C PRO A 126 4.49 0.83 -22.33
N LYS A 127 4.47 -0.48 -22.07
CA LYS A 127 3.37 -1.13 -21.31
C LYS A 127 3.22 -0.55 -19.90
N LYS A 128 4.33 -0.13 -19.28
CA LYS A 128 4.33 0.59 -17.99
C LYS A 128 3.54 1.90 -18.07
N ASP A 129 3.86 2.75 -19.04
CA ASP A 129 3.22 4.06 -19.20
C ASP A 129 1.75 3.95 -19.58
N LEU A 130 1.40 2.94 -20.39
CA LEU A 130 0.02 2.55 -20.71
C LEU A 130 -0.76 2.11 -19.45
N PHE A 131 -0.17 1.26 -18.61
CA PHE A 131 -0.78 0.82 -17.35
C PHE A 131 -1.02 2.00 -16.39
N TYR A 132 -0.04 2.89 -16.23
CA TYR A 132 -0.22 4.09 -15.40
C TYR A 132 -1.18 5.12 -16.02
N ALA A 133 -1.25 5.25 -17.34
CA ALA A 133 -2.29 6.05 -18.01
C ALA A 133 -3.70 5.53 -17.66
N LEU A 134 -3.90 4.21 -17.66
CA LEU A 134 -5.17 3.59 -17.28
C LEU A 134 -5.47 3.69 -15.77
N LYS A 135 -4.46 3.59 -14.91
CA LYS A 135 -4.62 3.83 -13.45
C LYS A 135 -5.02 5.28 -13.16
N VAL A 136 -4.34 6.25 -13.77
CA VAL A 136 -4.68 7.69 -13.67
C VAL A 136 -6.07 7.97 -14.24
N ASN A 137 -6.43 7.37 -15.38
CA ASN A 137 -7.79 7.49 -15.94
C ASN A 137 -8.86 6.89 -15.00
N GLY A 138 -8.51 5.83 -14.28
CA GLY A 138 -9.34 5.22 -13.24
C GLY A 138 -9.75 6.21 -12.15
N ILE A 139 -8.90 7.19 -11.80
CA ILE A 139 -9.18 8.23 -10.80
C ILE A 139 -9.77 9.48 -11.45
N LEU A 140 -9.12 10.05 -12.49
CA LEU A 140 -9.51 11.33 -13.09
C LEU A 140 -10.70 11.26 -14.05
N LYS A 141 -11.09 10.06 -14.50
CA LYS A 141 -12.17 9.82 -15.50
C LYS A 141 -12.03 10.72 -16.74
N CYS A 142 -10.84 10.73 -17.34
CA CYS A 142 -10.55 11.52 -18.53
C CYS A 142 -11.41 11.08 -19.73
N LYS A 143 -11.64 12.01 -20.67
CA LYS A 143 -12.47 11.76 -21.85
C LYS A 143 -11.72 10.97 -22.93
N VAL A 144 -11.64 9.67 -22.73
CA VAL A 144 -11.07 8.71 -23.68
C VAL A 144 -12.14 8.22 -24.66
N ASN A 145 -11.80 8.06 -25.94
CA ASN A 145 -12.70 7.44 -26.92
C ASN A 145 -12.71 5.90 -26.74
N VAL A 146 -13.90 5.29 -26.71
CA VAL A 146 -14.08 3.83 -26.60
C VAL A 146 -13.36 3.07 -27.72
N ASP A 147 -13.23 3.63 -28.92
CA ASP A 147 -12.51 2.96 -30.02
C ASP A 147 -10.99 2.94 -29.82
N VAL A 148 -10.43 3.91 -29.08
CA VAL A 148 -9.03 3.85 -28.62
C VAL A 148 -8.86 2.76 -27.56
N LEU A 149 -9.84 2.58 -26.67
CA LEU A 149 -9.81 1.48 -25.70
C LEU A 149 -9.90 0.11 -26.38
N LYS A 150 -10.68 -0.05 -27.45
CA LYS A 150 -10.74 -1.30 -28.24
C LYS A 150 -9.39 -1.64 -28.90
N ASP A 151 -8.73 -0.64 -29.50
CA ASP A 151 -7.40 -0.80 -30.09
C ASP A 151 -6.34 -1.15 -29.03
N VAL A 152 -6.35 -0.44 -27.90
CA VAL A 152 -5.50 -0.75 -26.72
C VAL A 152 -5.74 -2.20 -26.27
N VAL A 153 -6.99 -2.63 -26.11
CA VAL A 153 -7.32 -4.01 -25.70
C VAL A 153 -6.83 -5.05 -26.71
N ALA A 154 -6.92 -4.78 -28.02
CA ALA A 154 -6.36 -5.67 -29.04
C ALA A 154 -4.82 -5.79 -28.92
N ARG A 155 -4.11 -4.67 -28.74
CA ARG A 155 -2.65 -4.64 -28.49
C ARG A 155 -2.25 -5.35 -27.19
N LEU A 156 -3.07 -5.21 -26.14
CA LEU A 156 -2.87 -5.87 -24.85
C LEU A 156 -3.09 -7.38 -24.92
N LYS A 157 -4.19 -7.86 -25.52
CA LYS A 157 -4.46 -9.30 -25.70
C LYS A 157 -3.37 -9.97 -26.54
N ALA A 158 -2.88 -9.31 -27.60
CA ALA A 158 -1.73 -9.79 -28.37
C ALA A 158 -0.46 -9.88 -27.50
N THR A 159 -0.16 -8.84 -26.71
CA THR A 159 0.99 -8.84 -25.79
C THR A 159 0.91 -9.97 -24.76
N VAL A 160 -0.27 -10.27 -24.21
CA VAL A 160 -0.46 -11.37 -23.24
C VAL A 160 -0.14 -12.74 -23.86
N ASN A 161 -0.50 -12.96 -25.12
CA ASN A 161 -0.20 -14.21 -25.84
C ASN A 161 1.30 -14.37 -26.17
N ASP A 162 1.97 -13.25 -26.48
CA ASP A 162 3.38 -13.24 -26.95
C ASP A 162 4.42 -13.00 -25.83
N ALA A 163 4.00 -12.70 -24.59
CA ALA A 163 4.90 -12.28 -23.52
C ALA A 163 5.77 -13.42 -22.97
N SER A 164 7.09 -13.21 -22.96
CA SER A 164 8.08 -14.07 -22.29
C SER A 164 8.50 -13.57 -20.91
N THR A 165 8.04 -12.38 -20.48
CA THR A 165 8.40 -11.77 -19.20
C THR A 165 7.19 -11.55 -18.31
N LEU A 166 7.39 -11.75 -17.00
CA LEU A 166 6.42 -11.45 -15.96
C LEU A 166 5.99 -9.97 -15.97
N VAL A 167 6.88 -9.06 -16.35
CA VAL A 167 6.63 -7.62 -16.33
C VAL A 167 5.72 -7.19 -17.49
N ASP A 168 5.91 -7.76 -18.69
CA ASP A 168 4.99 -7.58 -19.81
C ASP A 168 3.60 -8.16 -19.51
N MET A 169 3.55 -9.37 -18.93
CA MET A 169 2.30 -9.99 -18.48
C MET A 169 1.60 -9.11 -17.44
N TYR A 170 2.31 -8.70 -16.38
CA TYR A 170 1.81 -7.87 -15.28
C TYR A 170 1.13 -6.59 -15.78
N TYR A 171 1.86 -5.76 -16.52
CA TYR A 171 1.32 -4.50 -17.03
C TYR A 171 0.19 -4.73 -18.02
N SER A 172 0.25 -5.78 -18.85
CA SER A 172 -0.78 -6.01 -19.87
C SER A 172 -2.09 -6.53 -19.28
N ILE A 173 -2.02 -7.50 -18.38
CA ILE A 173 -3.18 -8.08 -17.67
C ILE A 173 -3.79 -7.03 -16.74
N GLY A 174 -2.97 -6.32 -15.97
CA GLY A 174 -3.43 -5.21 -15.12
C GLY A 174 -4.11 -4.10 -15.92
N SER A 175 -3.63 -3.80 -17.12
CA SER A 175 -4.29 -2.85 -18.04
C SER A 175 -5.66 -3.34 -18.53
N LEU A 176 -5.80 -4.64 -18.83
CA LEU A 176 -7.09 -5.24 -19.21
C LEU A 176 -8.10 -5.19 -18.05
N VAL A 177 -7.67 -5.46 -16.81
CA VAL A 177 -8.52 -5.29 -15.60
C VAL A 177 -8.96 -3.84 -15.44
N LEU A 178 -8.05 -2.88 -15.59
CA LEU A 178 -8.38 -1.45 -15.48
C LEU A 178 -9.38 -0.99 -16.54
N ILE A 179 -9.34 -1.54 -17.76
CA ILE A 179 -10.31 -1.22 -18.81
C ILE A 179 -11.68 -1.85 -18.52
N LYS A 180 -11.73 -3.06 -17.94
CA LYS A 180 -12.97 -3.73 -17.51
C LYS A 180 -13.86 -2.82 -16.65
N ASP A 181 -13.23 -2.15 -15.68
CA ASP A 181 -13.89 -1.28 -14.70
C ASP A 181 -14.16 0.15 -15.23
N GLN A 182 -13.69 0.47 -16.43
CA GLN A 182 -13.80 1.80 -17.06
C GLN A 182 -14.70 1.82 -18.30
N ALA A 183 -14.85 0.69 -19.01
CA ALA A 183 -15.67 0.59 -20.22
C ALA A 183 -16.29 -0.81 -20.37
N SER A 184 -17.54 -0.96 -19.89
CA SER A 184 -18.34 -2.19 -19.95
C SER A 184 -18.51 -2.77 -21.37
N ASP A 185 -18.43 -1.91 -22.38
CA ASP A 185 -18.78 -2.20 -23.76
C ASP A 185 -17.55 -2.67 -24.58
N VAL A 186 -16.42 -2.91 -23.92
CA VAL A 186 -15.17 -3.39 -24.52
C VAL A 186 -14.87 -4.81 -24.01
N ASP A 187 -14.80 -5.78 -24.92
CA ASP A 187 -14.42 -7.16 -24.57
C ASP A 187 -12.95 -7.23 -24.15
N VAL A 188 -12.71 -7.26 -22.84
CA VAL A 188 -11.40 -7.48 -22.22
C VAL A 188 -11.07 -8.95 -21.94
N LEU A 189 -11.99 -9.90 -22.17
CA LEU A 189 -11.85 -11.27 -21.68
C LEU A 189 -10.70 -12.04 -22.38
N LEU A 190 -9.98 -12.85 -21.62
CA LEU A 190 -8.91 -13.70 -22.13
C LEU A 190 -9.50 -15.01 -22.67
N SER A 191 -9.26 -15.28 -23.96
CA SER A 191 -9.73 -16.50 -24.65
C SER A 191 -8.94 -17.75 -24.29
N ASP A 192 -7.69 -17.59 -23.84
CA ASP A 192 -6.84 -18.65 -23.28
C ASP A 192 -6.37 -18.25 -21.87
N ALA A 193 -7.34 -18.14 -20.96
CA ALA A 193 -7.07 -17.73 -19.59
C ALA A 193 -6.30 -18.80 -18.80
N ASP A 194 -6.60 -20.10 -19.00
CA ASP A 194 -5.85 -21.19 -18.37
C ASP A 194 -4.40 -21.30 -18.89
N GLY A 195 -4.15 -21.11 -20.19
CA GLY A 195 -2.79 -21.06 -20.75
C GLY A 195 -2.00 -19.86 -20.24
N THR A 196 -2.64 -18.69 -20.15
CA THR A 196 -2.04 -17.48 -19.53
C THR A 196 -1.70 -17.72 -18.05
N PHE A 197 -2.65 -18.29 -17.28
CA PHE A 197 -2.46 -18.63 -15.87
C PHE A 197 -1.32 -19.63 -15.69
N HIS A 198 -1.27 -20.67 -16.52
CA HIS A 198 -0.19 -21.67 -16.52
C HIS A 198 1.17 -21.02 -16.80
N SER A 199 1.29 -20.17 -17.83
CA SER A 199 2.53 -19.46 -18.16
C SER A 199 3.10 -18.69 -16.97
N ILE A 200 2.29 -17.86 -16.30
CA ILE A 200 2.72 -17.13 -15.08
C ILE A 200 3.04 -18.11 -13.94
N LYS A 201 2.30 -19.21 -13.82
CA LYS A 201 2.53 -20.22 -12.79
C LYS A 201 3.85 -20.99 -12.96
N THR A 202 4.36 -21.18 -14.18
CA THR A 202 5.66 -21.85 -14.40
C THR A 202 6.87 -21.09 -13.86
N LEU A 203 6.74 -19.77 -13.70
CA LEU A 203 7.80 -18.90 -13.13
C LEU A 203 7.95 -19.04 -11.60
N SER A 204 6.98 -19.67 -10.94
CA SER A 204 6.92 -19.91 -9.49
C SER A 204 7.98 -20.90 -9.02
N GLN A 205 8.67 -20.60 -7.92
CA GLN A 205 9.67 -21.47 -7.30
C GLN A 205 9.12 -22.19 -6.05
N SER A 206 9.80 -23.25 -5.61
CA SER A 206 9.36 -24.09 -4.49
C SER A 206 9.30 -23.39 -3.13
N ASP A 207 9.97 -22.24 -2.99
CA ASP A 207 10.02 -21.39 -1.80
C ASP A 207 8.98 -20.25 -1.81
N GLY A 208 8.15 -20.17 -2.85
CA GLY A 208 7.13 -19.11 -3.00
C GLY A 208 7.64 -17.81 -3.64
N ARG A 209 8.92 -17.73 -4.06
CA ARG A 209 9.40 -16.63 -4.91
C ARG A 209 9.11 -16.89 -6.40
N TRP A 210 9.18 -15.85 -7.22
CA TRP A 210 8.92 -15.93 -8.67
C TRP A 210 10.10 -15.42 -9.49
N ARG A 211 10.32 -16.01 -10.67
CA ARG A 211 11.25 -15.49 -11.68
C ARG A 211 10.59 -14.42 -12.53
N TYR A 212 11.40 -13.51 -13.09
CA TYR A 212 10.93 -12.52 -14.07
C TYR A 212 10.74 -13.09 -15.49
N SER A 213 11.36 -14.24 -15.82
CA SER A 213 11.19 -14.98 -17.08
C SER A 213 11.63 -16.44 -16.89
N SER A 214 11.37 -17.31 -17.87
CA SER A 214 11.92 -18.69 -17.90
C SER A 214 13.44 -18.71 -17.88
N ASP A 215 14.04 -17.77 -18.60
CA ASP A 215 15.46 -17.75 -18.95
C ASP A 215 16.33 -17.13 -17.85
N ASN A 216 15.72 -16.36 -16.94
CA ASN A 216 16.39 -15.87 -15.73
C ASN A 216 16.28 -16.92 -14.61
N PRO A 217 17.38 -17.50 -14.10
CA PRO A 217 17.34 -18.41 -12.96
C PRO A 217 17.01 -17.71 -11.63
N GLU A 218 17.15 -16.38 -11.56
CA GLU A 218 16.99 -15.61 -10.32
C GLU A 218 15.50 -15.38 -10.00
N SER A 219 15.13 -15.70 -8.76
CA SER A 219 13.77 -15.58 -8.24
C SER A 219 13.69 -14.53 -7.14
N SER A 220 12.74 -13.62 -7.27
CA SER A 220 12.56 -12.45 -6.41
C SER A 220 11.30 -12.57 -5.54
N THR A 221 11.38 -12.02 -4.34
CA THR A 221 10.25 -11.80 -3.44
C THR A 221 9.33 -10.69 -3.98
N TYR A 222 9.89 -9.59 -4.52
CA TYR A 222 9.12 -8.53 -5.19
C TYR A 222 8.36 -9.06 -6.41
N ALA A 223 8.97 -9.93 -7.21
CA ALA A 223 8.35 -10.59 -8.36
C ALA A 223 7.15 -11.48 -7.98
N ALA A 224 7.15 -12.09 -6.79
CA ALA A 224 6.02 -12.88 -6.31
C ALA A 224 4.76 -12.01 -6.14
N GLY A 225 4.91 -10.77 -5.67
CA GLY A 225 3.82 -9.80 -5.61
C GLY A 225 3.23 -9.49 -6.99
N LEU A 226 4.06 -9.18 -7.98
CA LEU A 226 3.63 -8.94 -9.37
C LEU A 226 2.91 -10.16 -9.95
N ALA A 227 3.43 -11.36 -9.73
CA ALA A 227 2.83 -12.60 -10.23
C ALA A 227 1.47 -12.90 -9.60
N LEU A 228 1.31 -12.65 -8.31
CA LEU A 228 0.03 -12.84 -7.61
C LEU A 228 -1.02 -11.81 -8.05
N GLU A 229 -0.65 -10.54 -8.28
CA GLU A 229 -1.55 -9.53 -8.85
C GLU A 229 -1.93 -9.89 -10.30
N ALA A 230 -0.98 -10.37 -11.12
CA ALA A 230 -1.23 -10.82 -12.49
C ALA A 230 -2.15 -12.06 -12.55
N LEU A 231 -1.89 -13.09 -11.74
CA LEU A 231 -2.73 -14.30 -11.65
C LEU A 231 -4.16 -13.97 -11.21
N ALA A 232 -4.32 -13.05 -10.25
CA ALA A 232 -5.63 -12.53 -9.86
C ALA A 232 -6.34 -11.83 -11.01
N GLY A 233 -5.59 -11.02 -11.78
CA GLY A 233 -6.08 -10.39 -13.02
C GLY A 233 -6.57 -11.41 -14.05
N VAL A 234 -5.82 -12.49 -14.30
CA VAL A 234 -6.24 -13.58 -15.22
C VAL A 234 -7.56 -14.23 -14.75
N ILE A 235 -7.67 -14.59 -13.47
CA ILE A 235 -8.93 -15.14 -12.91
C ILE A 235 -10.09 -14.17 -13.14
N SER A 236 -9.86 -12.86 -12.97
CA SER A 236 -10.90 -11.85 -13.15
C SER A 236 -11.29 -11.59 -14.62
N LEU A 237 -10.46 -11.99 -15.58
CA LEU A 237 -10.63 -11.77 -17.03
C LEU A 237 -10.98 -13.06 -17.79
N ALA A 238 -11.05 -14.21 -17.12
CA ALA A 238 -11.36 -15.47 -17.76
C ALA A 238 -12.81 -15.52 -18.25
N SER A 239 -13.03 -16.02 -19.49
CA SER A 239 -14.37 -16.29 -20.02
C SER A 239 -15.01 -17.57 -19.46
N SER A 240 -14.25 -18.35 -18.70
CA SER A 240 -14.61 -19.63 -18.08
C SER A 240 -13.95 -19.75 -16.71
N GLU A 241 -14.37 -20.72 -15.90
CA GLU A 241 -13.71 -21.01 -14.62
C GLU A 241 -12.30 -21.56 -14.86
N ILE A 242 -11.28 -20.92 -14.25
CA ILE A 242 -9.88 -21.40 -14.23
C ILE A 242 -9.78 -22.69 -13.42
N ASP A 243 -8.90 -23.62 -13.82
CA ASP A 243 -8.67 -24.85 -13.07
C ASP A 243 -8.39 -24.61 -11.57
N GLN A 244 -9.28 -25.16 -10.73
CA GLN A 244 -9.19 -25.09 -9.28
C GLN A 244 -7.94 -25.80 -8.72
N SER A 245 -7.32 -26.75 -9.43
CA SER A 245 -6.04 -27.34 -9.00
C SER A 245 -4.90 -26.32 -9.12
N GLY A 246 -4.87 -25.55 -10.20
CA GLY A 246 -4.00 -24.38 -10.37
C GLY A 246 -4.22 -23.32 -9.29
N VAL A 247 -5.47 -22.92 -9.04
CA VAL A 247 -5.82 -21.93 -8.00
C VAL A 247 -5.39 -22.40 -6.60
N ASN A 248 -5.64 -23.67 -6.24
CA ASN A 248 -5.20 -24.21 -4.95
C ASN A 248 -3.67 -24.36 -4.86
N THR A 249 -2.96 -24.54 -5.99
CA THR A 249 -1.49 -24.49 -6.01
C THR A 249 -0.99 -23.08 -5.69
N VAL A 250 -1.61 -22.04 -6.26
CA VAL A 250 -1.28 -20.64 -5.92
C VAL A 250 -1.52 -20.33 -4.43
N LYS A 251 -2.61 -20.83 -3.83
CA LYS A 251 -2.83 -20.72 -2.36
C LYS A 251 -1.66 -21.30 -1.56
N ASN A 252 -1.15 -22.47 -1.95
CA ASN A 252 -0.02 -23.11 -1.28
C ASN A 252 1.30 -22.34 -1.48
N ASP A 253 1.49 -21.70 -2.62
CA ASP A 253 2.68 -20.89 -2.91
C ASP A 253 2.66 -19.54 -2.18
N ILE A 254 1.49 -18.95 -1.94
CA ILE A 254 1.33 -17.84 -0.99
C ILE A 254 1.74 -18.27 0.43
N LEU A 255 1.33 -19.46 0.89
CA LEU A 255 1.72 -19.94 2.22
C LEU A 255 3.24 -20.12 2.36
N LYS A 256 3.90 -20.75 1.38
CA LYS A 256 5.37 -20.87 1.32
C LYS A 256 6.07 -19.51 1.33
N LEU A 257 5.59 -18.56 0.54
CA LEU A 257 6.10 -17.18 0.53
C LEU A 257 6.04 -16.60 1.95
N PHE A 258 4.89 -16.72 2.63
CA PHE A 258 4.71 -16.30 4.02
C PHE A 258 5.54 -17.10 5.04
N ASP A 259 6.11 -18.26 4.71
CA ASP A 259 7.06 -18.97 5.57
C ASP A 259 8.52 -18.50 5.35
N SER A 260 8.78 -17.73 4.29
CA SER A 260 10.05 -17.03 4.07
C SER A 260 10.09 -15.61 4.68
N ILE A 261 9.00 -15.16 5.30
CA ILE A 261 8.84 -13.81 5.88
C ILE A 261 9.84 -13.56 7.01
N GLU A 262 10.40 -12.35 7.07
CA GLU A 262 11.29 -11.91 8.15
C GLU A 262 10.50 -11.33 9.32
N LYS A 263 11.08 -11.38 10.53
CA LYS A 263 10.39 -11.03 11.78
C LYS A 263 11.32 -10.34 12.79
N TYR A 264 10.80 -9.34 13.49
CA TYR A 264 11.41 -8.74 14.68
C TYR A 264 10.73 -9.22 16.00
N ASP A 265 11.43 -9.10 17.13
CA ASP A 265 10.99 -9.61 18.43
C ASP A 265 9.70 -8.94 18.98
N ASP A 266 9.41 -7.71 18.55
CA ASP A 266 8.17 -6.99 18.83
C ASP A 266 6.94 -7.58 18.11
N GLY A 267 7.15 -8.59 17.25
CA GLY A 267 6.14 -9.19 16.40
C GLY A 267 5.76 -8.32 15.19
N THR A 268 6.67 -7.47 14.72
CA THR A 268 6.65 -6.87 13.38
C THR A 268 7.19 -7.87 12.35
N PHE A 269 6.59 -7.90 11.15
CA PHE A 269 6.93 -8.85 10.09
C PHE A 269 7.05 -8.14 8.74
N TYR A 270 7.99 -8.56 7.89
CA TYR A 270 8.28 -7.92 6.60
C TYR A 270 8.84 -8.91 5.58
N PHE A 271 8.82 -8.53 4.31
CA PHE A 271 9.46 -9.27 3.24
C PHE A 271 10.72 -8.54 2.77
N ASP A 272 11.83 -9.28 2.70
CA ASP A 272 13.10 -8.78 2.18
C ASP A 272 13.50 -9.50 0.89
N GLU A 273 14.34 -8.87 0.08
CA GLU A 273 14.78 -9.45 -1.20
C GLU A 273 16.04 -10.29 -1.01
N LYS A 274 15.92 -11.61 -1.16
CA LYS A 274 16.94 -12.56 -0.71
C LYS A 274 18.06 -12.69 -1.74
N PHE A 275 19.07 -11.84 -1.55
CA PHE A 275 20.20 -11.54 -2.44
C PHE A 275 20.75 -12.75 -3.23
N VAL A 276 20.49 -12.71 -4.53
CA VAL A 276 21.22 -13.43 -5.59
C VAL A 276 21.29 -12.47 -6.79
N GLY A 277 22.47 -12.28 -7.40
CA GLY A 277 22.56 -11.70 -8.76
C GLY A 277 23.03 -10.24 -8.92
N GLY A 278 22.90 -9.38 -7.91
CA GLY A 278 23.50 -8.03 -7.96
C GLY A 278 22.90 -7.06 -8.99
N ARG A 279 21.61 -7.20 -9.33
CA ARG A 279 20.82 -6.19 -10.05
C ARG A 279 19.66 -5.68 -9.18
N GLU A 280 19.12 -4.51 -9.57
CA GLU A 280 17.95 -3.78 -9.05
C GLU A 280 17.42 -4.29 -7.70
N HIS A 281 17.98 -3.74 -6.61
CA HIS A 281 17.62 -4.10 -5.26
C HIS A 281 16.37 -3.34 -4.81
N HIS A 282 15.25 -4.05 -4.73
CA HIS A 282 14.05 -3.57 -4.07
C HIS A 282 14.27 -3.56 -2.55
N GLY A 283 14.21 -2.37 -1.95
CA GLY A 283 14.24 -2.23 -0.49
C GLY A 283 13.03 -2.92 0.14
N SER A 284 13.20 -3.44 1.36
CA SER A 284 12.23 -4.30 2.04
C SER A 284 10.83 -3.69 2.14
N LEU A 285 10.70 -2.35 2.12
CA LEU A 285 9.44 -1.65 2.03
C LEU A 285 8.69 -1.93 0.72
N SER A 286 9.31 -1.62 -0.43
CA SER A 286 8.76 -1.88 -1.77
C SER A 286 8.51 -3.39 -2.02
N THR A 287 9.39 -4.26 -1.51
CA THR A 287 9.24 -5.73 -1.55
C THR A 287 8.02 -6.18 -0.76
N THR A 288 7.84 -5.68 0.46
CA THR A 288 6.65 -5.96 1.28
C THR A 288 5.37 -5.40 0.63
N SER A 289 5.42 -4.19 0.05
CA SER A 289 4.29 -3.58 -0.64
C SER A 289 3.83 -4.38 -1.85
N SER A 290 4.77 -4.83 -2.70
CA SER A 290 4.46 -5.69 -3.85
C SER A 290 3.74 -6.97 -3.42
N VAL A 291 4.25 -7.65 -2.38
CA VAL A 291 3.62 -8.87 -1.85
C VAL A 291 2.23 -8.57 -1.28
N VAL A 292 2.05 -7.51 -0.50
CA VAL A 292 0.72 -7.12 0.01
C VAL A 292 -0.27 -6.85 -1.14
N ARG A 293 0.15 -6.12 -2.19
CA ARG A 293 -0.71 -5.83 -3.35
C ARG A 293 -1.17 -7.11 -4.06
N GLY A 294 -0.23 -8.00 -4.40
CA GLY A 294 -0.55 -9.26 -5.09
C GLY A 294 -1.37 -10.25 -4.26
N VAL A 295 -1.09 -10.34 -2.96
CA VAL A 295 -1.80 -11.21 -2.02
C VAL A 295 -3.23 -10.72 -1.77
N THR A 296 -3.43 -9.40 -1.63
CA THR A 296 -4.77 -8.82 -1.49
C THR A 296 -5.58 -8.96 -2.79
N ALA A 297 -4.97 -8.73 -3.95
CA ALA A 297 -5.61 -8.96 -5.25
C ALA A 297 -6.02 -10.44 -5.42
N SER A 298 -5.14 -11.38 -5.04
CA SER A 298 -5.44 -12.82 -5.02
C SER A 298 -6.60 -13.15 -4.09
N ALA A 299 -6.61 -12.64 -2.86
CA ALA A 299 -7.66 -12.90 -1.88
C ALA A 299 -9.04 -12.38 -2.32
N ALA A 300 -9.09 -11.29 -3.10
CA ALA A 300 -10.34 -10.70 -3.60
C ALA A 300 -11.03 -11.52 -4.71
N VAL A 301 -10.30 -12.36 -5.46
CA VAL A 301 -10.86 -13.16 -6.58
C VAL A 301 -10.88 -14.66 -6.33
N ILE A 302 -10.05 -15.16 -5.42
CA ILE A 302 -9.93 -16.60 -5.15
C ILE A 302 -11.05 -17.08 -4.21
N SER A 303 -11.88 -17.98 -4.72
CA SER A 303 -12.94 -18.61 -3.91
C SER A 303 -12.38 -19.45 -2.77
N GLY A 304 -12.87 -19.17 -1.55
CA GLY A 304 -12.39 -19.75 -0.31
C GLY A 304 -11.09 -19.09 0.16
N LYS A 305 -11.19 -18.35 1.27
CA LYS A 305 -10.16 -17.47 1.87
C LYS A 305 -8.74 -18.02 1.81
N VAL A 306 -7.77 -17.13 1.60
CA VAL A 306 -6.36 -17.44 1.83
C VAL A 306 -6.14 -17.52 3.35
N ASN A 307 -5.75 -18.70 3.84
CA ASN A 307 -5.57 -18.98 5.26
C ASN A 307 -4.25 -18.40 5.80
N LEU A 308 -4.08 -17.08 5.72
CA LEU A 308 -2.93 -16.39 6.29
C LEU A 308 -3.04 -16.31 7.81
N PRO A 309 -1.97 -16.65 8.56
CA PRO A 309 -1.90 -16.39 10.00
C PRO A 309 -2.13 -14.90 10.30
N GLY A 310 -3.13 -14.60 11.14
CA GLY A 310 -3.54 -13.22 11.42
C GLY A 310 -2.49 -12.39 12.17
N ASP A 311 -1.55 -13.05 12.84
CA ASP A 311 -0.35 -12.46 13.45
C ASP A 311 0.66 -11.99 12.38
N LYS A 312 0.86 -12.76 11.30
CA LYS A 312 1.67 -12.32 10.15
C LYS A 312 1.02 -11.10 9.45
N VAL A 313 -0.30 -11.07 9.29
CA VAL A 313 -1.04 -9.93 8.71
C VAL A 313 -0.94 -8.67 9.59
N LEU A 314 -1.15 -8.82 10.91
CA LEU A 314 -0.93 -7.73 11.88
C LEU A 314 0.54 -7.28 11.91
N GLY A 315 1.46 -8.22 11.73
CA GLY A 315 2.90 -7.99 11.64
C GLY A 315 3.31 -7.12 10.46
N LEU A 316 2.71 -7.34 9.29
CA LEU A 316 2.90 -6.50 8.11
C LEU A 316 2.37 -5.08 8.36
N ALA A 317 1.18 -4.95 8.96
CA ALA A 317 0.64 -3.63 9.32
C ALA A 317 1.52 -2.88 10.33
N LYS A 318 2.12 -3.58 11.30
CA LYS A 318 3.13 -3.01 12.20
C LYS A 318 4.38 -2.55 11.47
N PHE A 319 4.86 -3.28 10.45
CA PHE A 319 6.05 -2.89 9.70
C PHE A 319 5.84 -1.56 8.98
N PHE A 320 4.74 -1.43 8.23
CA PHE A 320 4.40 -0.17 7.57
C PHE A 320 4.16 0.99 8.54
N LEU A 321 3.72 0.73 9.78
CA LEU A 321 3.63 1.76 10.83
C LEU A 321 4.97 2.07 11.53
N GLY A 322 5.86 1.08 11.65
CA GLY A 322 7.09 1.13 12.44
C GLY A 322 8.24 1.89 11.78
N ILE A 323 8.24 2.01 10.46
CA ILE A 323 9.23 2.80 9.68
C ILE A 323 9.11 4.31 9.89
N GLY A 324 8.02 4.80 10.51
CA GLY A 324 7.72 6.24 10.59
C GLY A 324 7.08 6.75 9.29
N ILE A 325 7.33 8.00 8.94
CA ILE A 325 6.90 8.59 7.65
C ILE A 325 8.11 8.58 6.70
N PRO A 326 8.03 7.92 5.52
CA PRO A 326 9.10 7.94 4.53
C PRO A 326 9.44 9.35 4.02
N GLY A 327 10.70 9.54 3.63
CA GLY A 327 11.24 10.83 3.19
C GLY A 327 11.12 11.10 1.68
N ASP A 328 10.58 10.17 0.91
CA ASP A 328 10.36 10.29 -0.52
C ASP A 328 8.95 9.78 -0.93
N ALA A 329 8.51 10.21 -2.10
CA ALA A 329 7.17 9.95 -2.62
C ALA A 329 6.88 8.46 -2.92
N LYS A 330 7.90 7.70 -3.35
CA LYS A 330 7.75 6.31 -3.83
C LYS A 330 7.52 5.35 -2.66
N ASP A 331 8.35 5.48 -1.63
CA ASP A 331 8.24 4.73 -0.38
C ASP A 331 7.01 5.16 0.43
N PHE A 332 6.67 6.45 0.43
CA PHE A 332 5.45 6.95 1.08
C PHE A 332 4.16 6.40 0.42
N PHE A 333 4.10 6.35 -0.91
CA PHE A 333 2.99 5.70 -1.61
C PHE A 333 2.92 4.19 -1.30
N ASP A 334 4.05 3.48 -1.36
CA ASP A 334 4.08 2.03 -1.10
C ASP A 334 3.66 1.73 0.36
N GLN A 335 3.98 2.60 1.32
CA GLN A 335 3.44 2.54 2.69
C GLN A 335 1.91 2.74 2.73
N VAL A 336 1.43 3.87 2.20
CA VAL A 336 0.02 4.28 2.34
C VAL A 336 -0.93 3.35 1.58
N GLU A 337 -0.57 2.88 0.39
CA GLU A 337 -1.40 1.91 -0.34
C GLU A 337 -1.42 0.56 0.37
N SER A 338 -0.30 0.08 0.90
CA SER A 338 -0.23 -1.21 1.61
C SER A 338 -1.04 -1.20 2.92
N LEU A 339 -1.00 -0.10 3.69
CA LEU A 339 -1.83 0.06 4.87
C LEU A 339 -3.33 0.06 4.53
N ALA A 340 -3.74 0.74 3.45
CA ALA A 340 -5.12 0.73 2.99
C ALA A 340 -5.57 -0.66 2.48
N LEU A 341 -4.69 -1.40 1.80
CA LEU A 341 -4.97 -2.77 1.36
C LEU A 341 -5.15 -3.73 2.55
N LEU A 342 -4.23 -3.69 3.53
CA LEU A 342 -4.32 -4.48 4.77
C LEU A 342 -5.51 -4.09 5.65
N GLU A 343 -5.96 -2.82 5.60
CA GLU A 343 -7.17 -2.36 6.30
C GLU A 343 -8.44 -2.95 5.67
N ASN A 344 -8.55 -2.93 4.34
CA ASN A 344 -9.72 -3.42 3.62
C ASN A 344 -9.81 -4.96 3.64
N SER A 345 -8.68 -5.67 3.50
CA SER A 345 -8.66 -7.14 3.41
C SER A 345 -8.78 -7.88 4.75
N LYS A 346 -9.10 -7.17 5.84
CA LYS A 346 -9.33 -7.77 7.19
C LYS A 346 -10.38 -8.88 7.21
N GLN A 347 -11.30 -8.90 6.24
CA GLN A 347 -12.33 -9.93 6.13
C GLN A 347 -11.92 -11.13 5.27
N ASP A 348 -10.91 -11.01 4.42
CA ASP A 348 -10.59 -11.99 3.38
C ASP A 348 -9.56 -13.04 3.82
N PHE A 349 -8.82 -12.74 4.90
CA PHE A 349 -7.94 -13.69 5.56
C PHE A 349 -8.67 -14.44 6.69
N HIS A 350 -8.27 -15.69 6.96
CA HIS A 350 -8.78 -16.46 8.09
C HIS A 350 -7.72 -16.59 9.19
N PRO A 351 -7.95 -16.06 10.42
CA PRO A 351 -7.06 -16.30 11.53
C PRO A 351 -6.97 -17.80 11.84
N ILE A 352 -5.77 -18.38 11.77
CA ILE A 352 -5.49 -19.72 12.27
C ILE A 352 -5.33 -19.61 13.79
N GLY A 353 -6.46 -19.59 14.52
CA GLY A 353 -6.45 -19.12 15.90
C GLY A 353 -7.69 -19.41 16.75
N THR A 354 -8.46 -20.47 16.45
CA THR A 354 -9.49 -20.97 17.37
C THR A 354 -9.00 -22.23 18.06
N ILE A 355 -8.15 -22.06 19.08
CA ILE A 355 -7.83 -23.14 20.01
C ILE A 355 -9.07 -23.36 20.88
N THR A 356 -9.78 -24.46 20.64
CA THR A 356 -10.89 -24.90 21.51
C THR A 356 -10.33 -25.62 22.73
N SER A 357 -10.49 -25.02 23.91
CA SER A 357 -10.39 -25.66 25.22
C SER A 357 -11.46 -25.11 26.16
#